data_AF-A0A6G4UCK4-F1
#
_entry.id   AF-A0A6G4UCK4-F1
#
_cell.length_a   1.000
_cell.length_b   1.000
_cell.length_c   1.000
_cell.angle_alpha   90.00
_cell.angle_beta   90.00
_cell.angle_gamma   90.00
#
_symmetry.space_group_name_H-M   'P 1'
#
loop_
_entity.id
_entity.type
_entity.pdbx_description
1 polymer ?
#
loop_
_entity_poly.entity_id
_entity_poly.type
_entity_poly.pdbx_seq_one_letter_code
_entity_poly.pdbx_strand_id
1 'polypeptide(L)'
;MVRGGESPGLSDRRRRHTVAVLLFSGVPFVESSIPVSAFGASPGGVGDSQYRLLVCAGEEPPLHTTGGLELATPHGLEALAKAGTIVVPAWRS
;
A
#
# COMPACT_ATOMS: atom_id res chain seq x y z
N MET A 1 43.44 3.96 26.42
CA MET A 1 42.66 2.73 26.17
C MET A 1 41.35 2.83 26.93
N VAL A 2 40.26 3.22 26.26
CA VAL A 2 38.88 3.00 26.71
C VAL A 2 38.13 2.52 25.47
N ARG A 3 37.57 1.30 25.58
CA ARG A 3 36.82 0.61 24.52
C ARG A 3 35.48 1.29 24.28
N GLY A 4 35.00 1.16 23.04
CA GLY A 4 33.82 1.83 22.53
C GLY A 4 32.49 1.39 23.15
N GLY A 5 31.50 2.22 22.85
CA GLY A 5 30.09 1.90 22.90
C GLY A 5 29.45 2.58 21.69
N GLU A 6 29.61 1.97 20.52
CA GLU A 6 28.72 2.26 19.40
C GLU A 6 27.30 1.95 19.90
N SER A 7 26.48 3.00 20.05
CA SER A 7 25.03 2.81 20.14
C SER A 7 24.64 1.87 19.01
N PRO A 8 23.96 0.75 19.26
CA PRO A 8 23.56 -0.14 18.18
C PRO A 8 22.79 0.72 17.19
N GLY A 9 23.33 0.85 15.98
CA GLY A 9 22.64 1.54 14.90
C GLY A 9 21.22 1.02 14.86
N LEU A 10 20.25 1.91 14.68
CA LEU A 10 18.84 1.60 14.44
C LEU A 10 18.70 0.83 13.12
N SER A 11 19.27 -0.36 13.12
CA SER A 11 19.45 -1.29 12.03
C SER A 11 18.98 -2.63 12.55
N ASP A 12 17.72 -2.66 13.00
CA ASP A 12 16.85 -3.64 12.38
C ASP A 12 16.15 -2.90 11.25
N ARG A 13 16.56 -3.17 10.01
CA ARG A 13 15.78 -2.80 8.84
C ARG A 13 14.53 -3.67 8.89
N ARG A 14 13.60 -3.36 9.80
CA ARG A 14 12.33 -4.04 9.95
C ARG A 14 11.77 -4.15 8.54
N ARG A 15 11.68 -5.37 8.01
CA ARG A 15 11.18 -5.61 6.66
C ARG A 15 9.90 -4.81 6.53
N ARG A 16 9.83 -3.89 5.56
CA ARG A 16 8.65 -3.05 5.37
C ARG A 16 7.42 -3.94 5.30
N HIS A 17 6.42 -3.66 6.12
CA HIS A 17 5.19 -4.45 6.18
C HIS A 17 4.44 -4.29 4.86
N THR A 18 4.14 -5.39 4.17
CA THR A 18 3.44 -5.30 2.88
C THR A 18 1.94 -5.17 3.11
N VAL A 19 1.36 -4.09 2.61
CA VAL A 19 -0.09 -3.83 2.62
C VAL A 19 -0.59 -3.87 1.18
N ALA A 20 -1.61 -4.66 0.92
CA ALA A 20 -2.35 -4.62 -0.33
C ALA A 20 -3.64 -3.83 -0.15
N VAL A 21 -3.95 -2.94 -1.09
CA VAL A 21 -5.28 -2.32 -1.21
C VAL A 21 -5.95 -2.98 -2.42
N LEU A 22 -7.05 -3.71 -2.17
CA LEU A 22 -7.79 -4.43 -3.20
C LEU A 22 -8.95 -3.56 -3.70
N LEU A 23 -8.90 -3.18 -4.98
CA LEU A 23 -9.87 -2.29 -5.61
C LEU A 23 -10.74 -3.03 -6.63
N PHE A 24 -11.98 -2.58 -6.77
CA PHE A 24 -12.95 -3.05 -7.75
C PHE A 24 -13.54 -1.85 -8.50
N SER A 25 -14.11 -2.06 -9.67
CA SER A 25 -14.91 -1.04 -10.36
C SER A 25 -16.15 -0.70 -9.55
N GLY A 26 -16.46 0.60 -9.50
CA GLY A 26 -17.51 1.16 -8.67
C GLY A 26 -17.08 1.45 -7.22
N VAL A 27 -15.77 1.45 -6.91
CA VAL A 27 -15.29 1.90 -5.61
C VAL A 27 -15.41 3.44 -5.48
N PRO A 28 -15.86 3.99 -4.34
CA PRO A 28 -15.84 5.44 -4.10
C PRO A 28 -14.40 5.97 -4.03
N PHE A 29 -14.14 7.10 -4.70
CA PHE A 29 -12.80 7.69 -4.75
C PHE A 29 -12.27 8.09 -3.37
N VAL A 30 -13.09 8.75 -2.56
CA VAL A 30 -12.67 9.24 -1.23
C VAL A 30 -12.24 8.09 -0.34
N GLU A 31 -13.07 7.04 -0.24
CA GLU A 31 -12.81 5.88 0.61
C GLU A 31 -11.62 5.04 0.12
N SER A 32 -11.45 4.92 -1.21
CA SER A 32 -10.29 4.20 -1.79
C SER A 32 -9.00 5.00 -1.69
N SER A 33 -9.05 6.33 -1.73
CA SER A 33 -7.86 7.19 -1.63
C SER A 33 -7.19 7.13 -0.24
N ILE A 34 -7.98 7.05 0.82
CA ILE A 34 -7.49 7.06 2.22
C ILE A 34 -6.44 5.97 2.47
N PRO A 35 -6.70 4.67 2.21
CA PRO A 35 -5.69 3.64 2.43
C PRO A 35 -4.50 3.75 1.46
N VAL A 36 -4.72 4.18 0.21
CA VAL A 36 -3.61 4.41 -0.74
C VAL A 36 -2.67 5.50 -0.23
N SER A 37 -3.21 6.60 0.30
CA SER A 37 -2.43 7.68 0.89
C SER A 37 -1.77 7.28 2.22
N ALA A 38 -2.46 6.53 3.07
CA ALA A 38 -1.96 6.12 4.38
C ALA A 38 -0.77 5.16 4.31
N PHE A 39 -0.74 4.27 3.31
CA PHE A 39 0.31 3.26 3.13
C PHE A 39 1.32 3.61 2.02
N GLY A 40 1.03 4.64 1.21
CA GLY A 40 1.90 5.12 0.15
C GLY A 40 3.20 5.76 0.64
N ALA A 41 4.10 6.09 -0.28
CA ALA A 41 5.31 6.83 0.04
C ALA A 41 4.98 8.31 0.31
N SER A 42 5.61 8.91 1.32
CA SER A 42 5.45 10.35 1.58
C SER A 42 6.11 11.19 0.47
N PRO A 43 5.47 12.28 0.00
CA PRO A 43 6.01 13.16 -1.06
C PRO A 43 7.38 13.81 -0.75
N GLY A 44 7.86 13.74 0.50
CA GLY A 44 9.12 14.34 0.95
C GLY A 44 10.41 13.58 0.61
N GLY A 45 10.32 12.42 -0.03
CA GLY A 45 11.48 11.74 -0.61
C GLY A 45 12.38 11.02 0.41
N VAL A 46 12.58 9.72 0.14
CA VAL A 46 13.65 8.87 0.70
C VAL A 46 13.54 8.59 2.21
N GLY A 47 12.92 7.45 2.55
CA GLY A 47 13.16 6.87 3.87
C GLY A 47 12.06 5.95 4.38
N ASP A 48 10.91 6.49 4.75
CA ASP A 48 10.25 5.91 5.93
C ASP A 48 8.75 5.63 5.81
N SER A 49 8.26 5.23 4.62
CA SER A 49 7.07 4.37 4.69
C SER A 49 7.51 3.04 5.29
N GLN A 50 7.04 2.77 6.51
CA GLN A 50 7.15 1.45 7.15
C GLN A 50 6.44 0.37 6.33
N TYR A 51 5.69 0.78 5.30
CA TYR A 51 4.89 -0.06 4.44
C TYR A 51 5.46 -0.19 3.03
N ARG A 52 5.22 -1.37 2.46
CA ARG A 52 5.25 -1.59 1.02
C ARG A 52 3.80 -1.68 0.55
N LEU A 53 3.34 -0.68 -0.19
CA LEU A 53 1.99 -0.67 -0.76
C LEU A 53 1.96 -1.48 -2.07
N LEU A 54 0.99 -2.37 -2.19
CA LEU A 54 0.56 -3.01 -3.42
C LEU A 54 -0.87 -2.55 -3.73
N VAL A 55 -1.10 -1.90 -4.86
CA VAL A 55 -2.46 -1.56 -5.31
C VAL A 55 -2.90 -2.66 -6.28
N CYS A 56 -3.90 -3.44 -5.88
CA CYS A 56 -4.31 -4.66 -6.57
C CYS A 56 -5.70 -4.53 -7.20
N ALA A 57 -5.86 -5.05 -8.40
CA ALA A 57 -7.16 -5.24 -9.04
C ALA A 57 -7.84 -6.50 -8.48
N GLY A 58 -9.10 -6.37 -8.07
CA GLY A 58 -9.96 -7.49 -7.67
C GLY A 58 -10.75 -8.12 -8.81
N GLU A 59 -10.75 -7.50 -9.99
CA GLU A 59 -11.37 -7.97 -11.22
C GLU A 59 -10.55 -7.50 -12.45
N GLU A 60 -10.95 -7.89 -13.66
CA GLU A 60 -10.25 -7.53 -14.90
C GLU A 60 -10.20 -5.98 -15.09
N PRO A 61 -9.01 -5.35 -15.18
CA PRO A 61 -8.89 -3.92 -15.48
C PRO A 61 -9.39 -3.59 -16.91
N PRO A 62 -9.69 -2.32 -17.22
CA PRO A 62 -9.54 -1.13 -16.38
C PRO A 62 -10.65 -1.00 -15.33
N LEU A 63 -10.25 -0.63 -14.11
CA LEU A 63 -11.19 -0.35 -13.03
C LEU A 63 -11.56 1.13 -13.03
N HIS A 64 -12.83 1.44 -12.75
CA HIS A 64 -13.31 2.81 -12.67
C HIS A 64 -13.94 3.09 -11.29
N THR A 65 -13.69 4.27 -10.73
CA THR A 65 -14.43 4.77 -9.56
C THR A 65 -15.90 5.03 -9.92
N THR A 66 -16.76 5.21 -8.91
CA THR A 66 -18.16 5.65 -9.13
C THR A 66 -18.29 6.96 -9.91
N GLY A 67 -17.27 7.82 -9.87
CA GLY A 67 -17.21 9.08 -10.62
C GLY A 67 -16.62 8.96 -12.03
N GLY A 68 -16.31 7.75 -12.51
CA GLY A 68 -15.77 7.52 -13.84
C GLY A 68 -14.25 7.73 -13.99
N LEU A 69 -13.51 7.98 -12.90
CA LEU A 69 -12.05 8.02 -12.94
C LEU A 69 -11.48 6.60 -13.08
N GLU A 70 -10.60 6.39 -14.06
CA GLU A 70 -9.85 5.15 -14.22
C GLU A 70 -8.80 5.00 -13.10
N LEU A 71 -8.67 3.78 -12.57
CA LEU A 71 -7.75 3.43 -11.50
C LEU A 71 -6.59 2.60 -12.05
N ALA A 72 -5.36 3.06 -11.83
CA ALA A 72 -4.17 2.28 -12.12
C ALA A 72 -3.93 1.24 -11.02
N THR A 73 -4.07 -0.04 -11.37
CA THR A 73 -3.85 -1.19 -10.47
C THR A 73 -2.74 -2.10 -11.03
N PRO A 74 -1.46 -1.86 -10.69
CA PRO A 74 -0.31 -2.56 -11.28
C PRO A 74 -0.17 -4.04 -10.87
N HIS A 75 -1.07 -4.55 -10.01
CA HIS A 75 -1.00 -5.89 -9.46
C HIS A 75 -2.37 -6.58 -9.55
N GLY A 76 -2.39 -7.89 -9.77
CA GLY A 76 -3.60 -8.70 -9.67
C GLY A 76 -3.71 -9.42 -8.32
N LEU A 77 -4.66 -10.35 -8.23
CA LEU A 77 -4.94 -11.13 -7.03
C LEU A 77 -3.74 -11.95 -6.55
N GLU A 78 -2.85 -12.36 -7.44
CA GLU A 78 -1.62 -13.10 -7.12
C GLU A 78 -0.67 -12.33 -6.19
N ALA A 79 -0.74 -11.00 -6.20
CA ALA A 79 0.08 -10.16 -5.33
C ALA A 79 -0.38 -10.20 -3.87
N LEU A 80 -1.63 -10.61 -3.60
CA LEU A 80 -2.16 -10.72 -2.24
C LEU A 80 -1.39 -11.73 -1.39
N ALA A 81 -0.83 -12.78 -2.00
CA ALA A 81 0.01 -13.76 -1.31
C ALA A 81 1.29 -13.16 -0.69
N LYS A 82 1.67 -11.95 -1.10
CA LYS A 82 2.85 -11.22 -0.58
C LYS A 82 2.49 -10.24 0.54
N ALA A 83 1.21 -10.03 0.80
CA ALA A 83 0.71 -9.02 1.74
C ALA A 83 0.53 -9.60 3.14
N GLY A 84 1.00 -8.88 4.16
CA GLY A 84 0.71 -9.18 5.56
C GLY A 84 -0.60 -8.54 6.04
N THR A 85 -1.12 -7.57 5.28
CA THR A 85 -2.44 -6.96 5.50
C THR A 85 -3.09 -6.68 4.16
N ILE A 86 -4.38 -6.97 4.05
CA ILE A 86 -5.20 -6.66 2.88
C ILE A 86 -6.29 -5.71 3.36
N VAL A 87 -6.36 -4.54 2.74
CA VAL A 87 -7.43 -3.56 2.91
C VAL A 87 -8.39 -3.70 1.75
N VAL A 88 -9.67 -3.86 2.07
CA VAL A 88 -10.74 -3.86 1.08
C VAL A 88 -11.68 -2.70 1.42
N PRO A 89 -11.56 -1.56 0.72
CA PRO A 89 -12.49 -0.43 0.89
C PRO A 89 -13.91 -0.87 0.55
N ALA A 90 -14.93 -0.15 1.03
CA ALA A 90 -16.32 -0.47 0.68
C ALA A 90 -16.52 -0.48 -0.85
N TRP A 91 -17.22 -1.50 -1.35
CA TRP A 91 -17.57 -1.62 -2.77
C TRP A 91 -18.94 -2.28 -2.92
N ARG A 92 -19.74 -1.80 -3.88
CA ARG A 92 -21.09 -2.31 -4.22
C ARG A 92 -22.03 -2.45 -3.01
N SER A 93 -22.57 -1.32 -2.56
CA SER A 93 -23.78 -1.24 -1.73
C SER A 93 -25.04 -1.37 -2.57
#